data_AF-A0A2R5L5Q6-F1
#
_entry.id   AF-A0A2R5L5Q6-F1
#
_cell.length_a   1.000
_cell.length_b   1.000
_cell.length_c   1.000
_cell.angle_alpha   90.00
_cell.angle_beta   90.00
_cell.angle_gamma   90.00
#
_symmetry.space_group_name_H-M   'P 1'
#
loop_
_entity.id
_entity.type
_entity.pdbx_description
1 polymer ?
#
loop_
_entity_poly.entity_id
_entity_poly.type
_entity_poly.pdbx_seq_one_letter_code
_entity_poly.pdbx_strand_id
1 'polypeptide(L)'
;NSYKFSECSKSRMRETLEKRLQEDIQFKRDNPLQNSDESDERGCFGNAYEAPLDILDKDLPGTKVDRNMFCRAVMPFADKANIHICDDWFKNTKEWETEQCVTRCCYGWAWTLYEQIPYKSLDGFKCYMSKKVCYAGECVDPGTNINTHR
;
A
#
# COMPACT_ATOMS: atom_id res chain seq x y z
N ASN A 1 9.89 -4.41 6.52
CA ASN A 1 9.94 -5.66 5.73
C ASN A 1 8.58 -6.10 5.16
N SER A 2 7.48 -5.40 5.43
CA SER A 2 6.14 -5.95 5.22
C SER A 2 5.63 -6.04 3.78
N TYR A 3 6.30 -5.44 2.80
CA TYR A 3 5.83 -5.45 1.39
C TYR A 3 6.97 -5.53 0.36
N LYS A 4 8.07 -6.22 0.69
CA LYS A 4 9.09 -6.55 -0.31
C LYS A 4 8.76 -7.91 -0.91
N PHE A 5 8.83 -8.02 -2.23
CA PHE A 5 8.76 -9.34 -2.89
C PHE A 5 9.82 -10.27 -2.31
N SER A 6 9.44 -11.51 -2.02
CA SER A 6 10.41 -12.54 -1.61
C SER A 6 11.42 -12.80 -2.73
N GLU A 7 12.60 -13.35 -2.40
CA GLU A 7 13.58 -13.73 -3.43
C GLU A 7 13.00 -14.72 -4.44
N CYS A 8 12.13 -15.65 -3.98
CA CYS A 8 11.39 -16.54 -4.87
C CYS A 8 10.48 -15.75 -5.83
N SER A 9 9.70 -14.80 -5.31
CA SER A 9 8.85 -13.94 -6.13
C SER A 9 9.66 -13.13 -7.14
N LYS A 10 10.81 -12.57 -6.73
CA LYS A 10 11.72 -11.83 -7.62
C LYS A 10 12.27 -12.73 -8.73
N SER A 11 12.75 -13.92 -8.39
CA SER A 11 13.26 -14.90 -9.36
C SER A 11 12.19 -15.28 -10.38
N ARG A 12 11.00 -15.63 -9.90
CA ARG A 12 9.88 -16.03 -10.78
C ARG A 12 9.39 -14.91 -11.68
N MET A 13 9.32 -13.68 -11.17
CA MET A 13 8.99 -12.52 -11.99
C MET A 13 10.05 -12.30 -13.08
N ARG A 14 11.35 -12.39 -12.72
CA ARG A 14 12.45 -12.26 -13.69
C ARG A 14 12.36 -13.33 -14.78
N GLU A 15 12.26 -14.61 -14.40
CA GLU A 15 12.11 -15.73 -15.34
C GLU A 15 10.90 -15.53 -16.28
N THR A 16 9.77 -15.05 -15.74
CA THR A 16 8.56 -14.81 -16.52
C THR A 16 8.75 -13.68 -17.52
N LEU A 17 9.32 -12.55 -17.09
CA LEU A 17 9.57 -11.39 -17.94
C LEU A 17 10.60 -11.72 -19.04
N GLU A 18 11.67 -12.43 -18.70
CA GLU A 18 12.68 -12.88 -19.66
C GLU A 18 12.08 -13.83 -20.71
N LYS A 19 11.29 -14.82 -20.28
CA LYS A 19 10.61 -15.73 -21.19
C LYS A 19 9.67 -14.98 -22.15
N ARG A 20 8.87 -14.05 -21.63
CA ARG A 20 7.97 -13.22 -22.45
C ARG A 20 8.73 -12.34 -23.44
N LEU A 21 9.84 -11.76 -23.01
CA LEU A 21 10.70 -10.97 -23.90
C LEU A 21 11.27 -11.82 -25.05
N GLN A 22 11.71 -13.05 -24.76
CA GLN A 22 12.20 -13.95 -25.81
C GLN A 22 11.09 -14.39 -26.77
N GLU A 23 9.89 -14.68 -26.26
CA GLU A 23 8.71 -15.00 -27.09
C GLU A 23 8.36 -13.84 -28.04
N ASP A 24 8.39 -12.60 -27.57
CA ASP A 24 8.15 -11.38 -28.38
C ASP A 24 9.24 -11.18 -29.45
N ILE A 25 10.52 -11.30 -29.07
CA ILE A 25 11.64 -11.20 -30.02
C ILE A 25 11.54 -12.26 -31.11
N GLN A 26 11.23 -13.51 -30.74
CA GLN A 26 11.12 -14.62 -31.69
C GLN A 26 9.94 -14.39 -32.64
N PHE A 27 8.78 -13.99 -32.12
CA PHE A 27 7.61 -13.68 -32.95
C PHE A 27 7.90 -12.57 -33.98
N LYS A 28 8.55 -11.48 -33.57
CA LYS A 28 8.94 -10.37 -34.46
C LYS A 28 9.95 -10.79 -35.53
N ARG A 29 10.90 -11.67 -35.19
CA ARG A 29 11.83 -12.26 -36.17
C ARG A 29 11.11 -13.13 -37.18
N ASP A 30 10.14 -13.92 -36.73
CA ASP A 30 9.38 -14.83 -37.58
C ASP A 30 8.33 -14.09 -38.44
N ASN A 31 7.96 -12.86 -38.06
CA ASN A 31 6.94 -12.04 -38.74
C ASN A 31 7.45 -10.61 -39.06
N PRO A 32 8.53 -10.44 -39.85
CA PRO A 32 9.22 -9.16 -40.05
C PRO A 32 8.43 -8.11 -40.87
N LEU A 33 7.27 -8.46 -41.42
CA LEU A 33 6.46 -7.62 -42.32
C LEU A 33 5.01 -7.43 -41.85
N GLN A 34 4.68 -7.68 -40.57
CA GLN A 34 3.33 -7.38 -40.07
C GLN A 34 3.13 -5.85 -39.92
N ASN A 35 2.85 -5.21 -41.05
CA ASN A 35 2.05 -3.99 -41.18
C ASN A 35 0.57 -4.35 -40.98
N SER A 36 0.21 -4.99 -39.87
CA SER A 36 -1.19 -5.26 -39.57
C SER A 36 -1.71 -4.15 -38.67
N ASP A 37 -2.85 -3.56 -39.06
CA ASP A 37 -3.67 -2.67 -38.22
C ASP A 37 -4.23 -3.39 -36.95
N GLU A 38 -3.78 -4.60 -36.66
CA GLU A 38 -4.10 -5.38 -35.45
C GLU A 38 -3.10 -5.04 -34.34
N SER A 39 -3.58 -4.55 -33.21
CA SER A 39 -2.74 -4.31 -32.04
C SER A 39 -2.25 -5.65 -31.47
N ASP A 40 -0.93 -5.88 -31.48
CA ASP A 40 -0.32 -7.07 -30.87
C ASP A 40 -0.40 -6.99 -29.34
N GLU A 41 -1.52 -7.47 -28.77
CA GLU A 41 -1.76 -7.48 -27.32
C GLU A 41 -0.87 -8.45 -26.53
N ARG A 42 0.05 -9.19 -27.18
CA ARG A 42 1.00 -10.08 -26.48
C ARG A 42 2.16 -9.31 -25.83
N GLY A 43 2.40 -8.07 -26.27
CA GLY A 43 3.40 -7.14 -25.75
C GLY A 43 2.84 -6.13 -24.74
N CYS A 44 2.01 -6.53 -23.76
CA CYS A 44 1.43 -5.60 -22.78
C CYS A 44 2.42 -4.94 -21.79
N PHE A 45 3.72 -5.22 -21.90
CA PHE A 45 4.80 -4.50 -21.20
C PHE A 45 5.63 -3.64 -22.18
N GLY A 46 5.01 -3.19 -23.26
CA GLY A 46 5.62 -2.34 -24.29
C GLY A 46 5.97 -0.94 -23.79
N ASN A 47 6.11 -0.01 -24.74
CA ASN A 47 6.49 1.37 -24.45
C ASN A 47 5.59 1.97 -23.37
N ALA A 48 6.21 2.73 -22.46
CA ALA A 48 5.46 3.46 -21.45
C ALA A 48 4.34 4.27 -22.12
N TYR A 49 3.16 4.28 -21.49
CA TYR A 49 2.06 5.14 -21.94
C TYR A 49 2.60 6.56 -22.16
N GLU A 50 2.31 7.16 -23.33
CA GLU A 50 2.81 8.50 -23.68
C GLU A 50 2.34 9.58 -22.70
N ALA A 51 1.19 9.34 -22.07
CA ALA A 51 0.67 10.12 -20.96
C ALA A 51 0.20 9.15 -19.86
N PRO A 52 1.09 8.74 -18.93
CA PRO A 52 0.59 8.12 -17.72
C PRO A 52 -0.32 9.15 -17.05
N LEU A 53 -1.50 8.71 -16.60
CA LEU A 53 -2.31 9.55 -15.74
C LEU A 53 -1.43 9.96 -14.56
N ASP A 54 -1.19 11.26 -14.41
CA ASP A 54 -0.34 11.88 -13.37
C ASP A 54 -1.03 11.80 -11.98
N ILE A 55 -1.66 10.67 -11.71
CA ILE A 55 -2.53 10.37 -10.57
C ILE A 55 -1.74 9.64 -9.47
N LEU A 56 -0.51 9.20 -9.75
CA LEU A 56 0.37 8.63 -8.73
C LEU A 56 1.00 9.77 -7.92
N ASP A 57 0.23 10.16 -6.93
CA ASP A 57 0.64 11.06 -5.89
C ASP A 57 1.91 10.59 -5.16
N LYS A 58 2.80 11.55 -4.89
CA LYS A 58 4.10 11.30 -4.23
C LYS A 58 3.98 11.26 -2.71
N ASP A 59 2.86 11.73 -2.19
CA ASP A 59 2.59 11.75 -0.76
C ASP A 59 2.27 10.33 -0.25
N LEU A 60 2.60 10.08 1.03
CA LEU A 60 2.28 8.80 1.66
C LEU A 60 0.76 8.70 1.86
N PRO A 61 0.15 7.50 1.70
CA PRO A 61 -1.30 7.36 1.76
C PRO A 61 -1.91 7.88 3.07
N GLY A 62 -1.18 7.74 4.18
CA GLY A 62 -1.58 8.21 5.48
C GLY A 62 -1.50 9.74 5.71
N THR A 63 -0.89 10.51 4.80
CA THR A 63 -0.97 11.97 4.86
C THR A 63 -2.25 12.51 4.20
N LYS A 64 -2.90 11.71 3.35
CA LYS A 64 -4.14 12.11 2.63
C LYS A 64 -5.38 11.44 3.15
N VAL A 65 -5.28 10.17 3.53
CA VAL A 65 -6.40 9.42 4.06
C VAL A 65 -6.61 9.84 5.51
N ASP A 66 -7.78 10.40 5.82
CA ASP A 66 -8.16 10.64 7.20
C ASP A 66 -8.25 9.32 7.99
N ARG A 67 -7.91 9.35 9.27
CA ARG A 67 -7.89 8.15 10.13
C ARG A 67 -9.27 7.53 10.31
N ASN A 68 -10.33 8.33 10.41
CA ASN A 68 -11.68 7.81 10.45
C ASN A 68 -12.06 7.24 9.08
N MET A 69 -11.62 7.87 7.99
CA MET A 69 -11.82 7.32 6.64
C MET A 69 -11.17 5.95 6.47
N PHE A 70 -9.96 5.76 6.99
CA PHE A 70 -9.31 4.45 7.04
C PHE A 70 -10.15 3.43 7.82
N CYS A 71 -10.59 3.77 9.04
CA CYS A 71 -11.46 2.90 9.83
C CYS A 71 -12.74 2.51 9.07
N ARG A 72 -13.40 3.46 8.42
CA ARG A 72 -14.60 3.22 7.61
C ARG A 72 -14.34 2.28 6.45
N ALA A 73 -13.16 2.33 5.85
CA ALA A 73 -12.79 1.46 4.73
C ALA A 73 -12.54 0.02 5.18
N VAL A 74 -11.83 -0.19 6.30
CA VAL A 74 -11.38 -1.53 6.73
C VAL A 74 -12.40 -2.31 7.56
N MET A 75 -13.28 -1.62 8.28
CA MET A 75 -14.23 -2.27 9.18
C MET A 75 -15.36 -2.95 8.39
N PRO A 76 -15.76 -4.21 8.65
CA PRO A 76 -16.72 -4.95 7.83
C PRO A 76 -18.21 -4.64 8.13
N PHE A 77 -18.55 -3.39 8.50
CA PHE A 77 -19.93 -3.00 8.85
C PHE A 77 -20.64 -2.28 7.71
N ALA A 78 -21.97 -2.40 7.63
CA ALA A 78 -22.77 -1.73 6.60
C ALA A 78 -22.92 -0.22 6.88
N ASP A 79 -23.18 0.15 8.14
CA ASP A 79 -23.23 1.56 8.54
C ASP A 79 -21.82 2.07 8.88
N LYS A 80 -21.21 2.74 7.90
CA LYS A 80 -19.88 3.35 8.04
C LYS A 80 -19.92 4.72 8.71
N ALA A 81 -21.06 5.41 8.73
CA ALA A 81 -21.10 6.82 9.12
C ALA A 81 -20.64 7.03 10.57
N ASN A 82 -21.00 6.08 11.42
CA ASN A 82 -20.71 6.07 12.85
C ASN A 82 -19.37 5.41 13.22
N ILE A 83 -18.55 5.00 12.24
CA ILE A 83 -17.26 4.36 12.51
C ILE A 83 -16.17 5.43 12.65
N HIS A 84 -15.43 5.33 13.75
CA HIS A 84 -14.37 6.26 14.12
C HIS A 84 -13.11 5.52 14.58
N ILE A 85 -11.97 6.18 14.46
CA ILE A 85 -10.75 5.73 15.12
C ILE A 85 -10.91 5.94 16.62
N CYS A 86 -10.50 4.94 17.39
CA CYS A 86 -10.40 5.07 18.83
C CYS A 86 -9.17 5.94 19.13
N ASP A 87 -9.38 7.25 19.21
CA ASP A 87 -8.34 8.22 19.54
C ASP A 87 -7.85 8.03 21.00
N ASP A 88 -7.65 9.12 21.72
CA ASP A 88 -7.18 9.27 23.09
C ASP A 88 -7.98 8.51 24.17
N TRP A 89 -9.03 7.78 23.80
CA TRP A 89 -9.89 7.06 24.74
C TRP A 89 -9.12 5.96 25.51
N PHE A 90 -8.04 5.43 24.91
CA PHE A 90 -7.12 4.48 25.53
C PHE A 90 -5.99 5.12 26.35
N LYS A 91 -6.01 6.44 26.58
CA LYS A 91 -5.01 7.14 27.42
C LYS A 91 -4.82 6.50 28.81
N ASN A 92 -5.84 5.78 29.29
CA ASN A 92 -5.84 5.17 30.62
C ASN A 92 -5.54 3.66 30.62
N THR A 93 -5.42 3.01 29.47
CA THR A 93 -5.05 1.59 29.40
C THR A 93 -3.53 1.47 29.26
N LYS A 94 -2.84 1.23 30.37
CA LYS A 94 -1.37 1.13 30.48
C LYS A 94 -0.70 0.02 29.64
N GLU A 95 -1.47 -0.78 28.90
CA GLU A 95 -1.02 -2.06 28.34
C GLU A 95 -0.42 -1.97 26.93
N TRP A 96 -0.41 -0.79 26.29
CA TRP A 96 -0.17 -0.69 24.85
C TRP A 96 1.11 0.07 24.48
N GLU A 97 1.97 -0.56 23.67
CA GLU A 97 3.24 0.03 23.23
C GLU A 97 3.03 1.32 22.40
N THR A 98 3.72 2.39 22.78
CA THR A 98 3.62 3.72 22.14
C THR A 98 4.43 3.83 20.85
N GLU A 99 5.35 2.90 20.61
CA GLU A 99 6.33 2.97 19.51
C GLU A 99 5.92 2.22 18.23
N GLN A 100 4.68 1.74 18.14
CA GLN A 100 4.19 0.96 17.01
C GLN A 100 3.16 1.69 16.14
N CYS A 101 3.26 1.45 14.83
CA CYS A 101 2.34 1.77 13.74
C CYS A 101 1.01 1.01 13.80
N VAL A 102 0.35 0.97 14.95
CA VAL A 102 -0.89 0.22 15.09
C VAL A 102 -2.04 1.11 14.67
N THR A 103 -2.93 0.63 13.79
CA THR A 103 -4.26 1.24 13.67
C THR A 103 -5.03 0.80 14.89
N ARG A 104 -4.89 1.60 15.95
CA ARG A 104 -5.00 1.12 17.33
C ARG A 104 -6.35 0.51 17.68
N CYS A 105 -7.41 0.96 17.02
CA CYS A 105 -8.76 0.43 17.14
C CYS A 105 -9.71 1.27 16.27
N CYS A 106 -10.79 0.66 15.80
CA CYS A 106 -11.93 1.37 15.25
C CYS A 106 -13.20 0.93 16.00
N TYR A 107 -14.06 1.87 16.34
CA TYR A 107 -15.31 1.63 17.06
C TYR A 107 -16.47 2.26 16.30
N GLY A 108 -17.69 1.85 16.62
CA GLY A 108 -18.90 2.52 16.12
C GLY A 108 -19.98 2.67 17.18
N TRP A 109 -21.24 2.61 16.77
CA TRP A 109 -22.36 2.95 17.65
C TRP A 109 -22.38 2.10 18.92
N ALA A 110 -22.68 2.74 20.06
CA ALA A 110 -22.68 2.17 21.41
C ALA A 110 -21.31 1.64 21.92
N TRP A 111 -20.19 2.17 21.44
CA TRP A 111 -18.83 1.85 21.95
C TRP A 111 -18.44 0.39 21.81
N THR A 112 -19.07 -0.33 20.88
CA THR A 112 -18.68 -1.70 20.59
C THR A 112 -17.28 -1.67 19.99
N LEU A 113 -16.29 -2.17 20.73
CA LEU A 113 -14.96 -2.46 20.21
C LEU A 113 -15.14 -3.56 19.17
N TYR A 114 -15.09 -3.19 17.91
CA TYR A 114 -15.40 -4.14 16.84
C TYR A 114 -14.19 -5.00 16.46
N GLU A 115 -12.97 -4.47 16.56
CA GLU A 115 -11.76 -5.26 16.29
C GLU A 115 -10.48 -4.55 16.77
N GLN A 116 -9.51 -5.33 17.25
CA GLN A 116 -8.11 -4.94 17.18
C GLN A 116 -7.67 -5.24 15.75
N ILE A 117 -7.52 -4.20 14.94
CA ILE A 117 -7.23 -4.38 13.53
C ILE A 117 -5.84 -5.02 13.39
N PRO A 118 -5.71 -6.22 12.78
CA PRO A 118 -4.42 -6.89 12.63
C PRO A 118 -3.51 -6.18 11.61
N TYR A 119 -4.00 -5.14 10.95
CA TYR A 119 -3.26 -4.33 9.98
C TYR A 119 -2.51 -3.17 10.64
N LYS A 120 -1.22 -3.06 10.31
CA LYS A 120 -0.41 -1.87 10.55
C LYS A 120 -1.07 -0.65 9.87
N SER A 121 -0.96 0.51 10.50
CA SER A 121 -1.43 1.79 9.95
C SER A 121 -0.80 2.09 8.59
N LEU A 122 -1.52 2.90 7.81
CA LEU A 122 -0.99 3.43 6.55
C LEU A 122 0.30 4.22 6.81
N ASP A 123 1.26 4.05 5.90
CA ASP A 123 2.47 4.87 5.88
C ASP A 123 2.06 6.35 5.82
N GLY A 124 2.64 7.19 6.67
CA GLY A 124 2.29 8.60 6.82
C GLY A 124 1.38 8.92 8.02
N PHE A 125 0.68 7.94 8.61
CA PHE A 125 -0.08 8.20 9.85
C PHE A 125 0.84 8.59 11.00
N LYS A 126 0.49 9.63 11.79
CA LYS A 126 1.25 9.92 13.02
C LYS A 126 1.22 8.73 13.97
N CYS A 127 2.33 8.44 14.61
CA CYS A 127 2.33 7.46 15.69
C CYS A 127 1.60 8.02 16.92
N TYR A 128 1.01 7.13 17.72
CA TYR A 128 0.24 7.53 18.88
C TYR A 128 1.11 8.30 19.88
N MET A 129 0.61 9.45 20.33
CA MET A 129 1.27 10.31 21.32
C MET A 129 2.74 10.62 20.98
N SER A 130 3.08 10.63 19.68
CA SER A 130 4.44 10.83 19.20
C SER A 130 4.45 11.83 18.05
N LYS A 131 5.58 12.53 17.90
CA LYS A 131 5.86 13.34 16.71
C LYS A 131 6.27 12.48 15.50
N LYS A 132 6.52 11.18 15.73
CA LYS A 132 6.91 10.22 14.70
C LYS A 132 5.77 9.91 13.74
N VAL A 133 6.12 9.42 12.56
CA VAL A 133 5.20 8.98 11.52
C VAL A 133 5.37 7.50 11.26
N CYS A 134 4.31 6.87 10.79
CA CYS A 134 4.31 5.47 10.45
C CYS A 134 4.98 5.25 9.10
N TYR A 135 5.88 4.29 9.02
CA TYR A 135 6.47 3.86 7.77
C TYR A 135 6.84 2.38 7.80
N ALA A 136 6.38 1.61 6.80
CA ALA A 136 6.52 0.16 6.71
C ALA A 136 6.13 -0.58 8.00
N GLY A 137 5.18 0.00 8.76
CA GLY A 137 4.73 -0.51 10.04
C GLY A 137 5.68 -0.29 11.22
N GLU A 138 6.59 0.68 11.15
CA GLU A 138 7.45 1.17 12.25
C GLU A 138 7.29 2.69 12.44
N CYS A 139 7.43 3.16 13.68
CA CYS A 139 7.39 4.59 14.00
C CYS A 139 8.77 5.23 13.81
N VAL A 140 8.88 6.12 12.84
CA VAL A 140 10.13 6.79 12.43
C VAL A 140 10.00 8.30 12.53
N ASP A 141 11.12 9.01 12.58
CA ASP A 141 11.08 10.48 12.61
C ASP A 141 10.55 11.05 11.28
N PRO A 142 9.78 12.16 11.31
CA PRO A 142 9.32 12.80 10.08
C PRO A 142 10.50 13.18 9.17
N GLY A 143 10.37 12.94 7.87
CA GLY A 143 11.44 13.23 6.90
C GLY A 143 12.54 12.16 6.83
N THR A 144 12.42 11.07 7.60
CA THR A 144 13.28 9.88 7.43
C THR A 144 13.25 9.44 5.97
N ASN A 145 14.43 9.31 5.34
CA ASN A 145 14.52 8.80 3.98
C ASN A 145 14.17 7.31 3.96
N ILE A 146 12.96 7.07 3.52
CA ILE A 146 12.26 5.81 3.29
C ILE A 146 13.06 4.78 2.48
N ASN A 147 13.88 5.24 1.52
CA ASN A 147 14.68 4.37 0.66
C ASN A 147 15.96 3.87 1.33
N THR A 148 16.46 4.61 2.33
CA THR A 148 17.69 4.29 3.08
C THR A 148 17.42 3.88 4.51
N HIS A 149 16.18 4.00 4.97
CA HIS A 149 15.76 3.55 6.29
C HIS A 149 15.58 2.04 6.30
N ARG A 150 16.73 1.36 6.34
CA ARG A 150 17.05 -0.03 6.72
C ARG A 150 18.30 -0.49 5.98
#